data_AF-A0A518APD5-F1
#
_entry.id   AF-A0A518APD5-F1
#
_cell.length_a   1.000
_cell.length_b   1.000
_cell.length_c   1.000
_cell.angle_alpha   90.00
_cell.angle_beta   90.00
_cell.angle_gamma   90.00
#
_symmetry.space_group_name_H-M   'P 1'
#
loop_
_entity.id
_entity.type
_entity.pdbx_description
1 polymer ?
#
loop_
_entity_poly.entity_id
_entity_poly.type
_entity_poly.pdbx_seq_one_letter_code
_entity_poly.pdbx_strand_id
1 'polypeptide(L)'
;MSTRPSVAATSGHAAPIYFVNDIGLIKQFSGIDTGAHPVTAGSFAIGAGVLVATVPAYGEYQGFTYAPTGEVIAVNPGGDIVEWTNVNAWLANSTPTTLAADVFADKGNGNGPAGGNNAGAGTIHGLSYDGNTGGYYVTLEGDTAYGGDGDIREYASLDDLLTNTGTTTASSYGGNLLNFYYGDEDAPGSAAAPNDIAGANYFQIGGNGTLEGHQTLADYIASPGSRTYDLQPFGAGLRGGFAVPEPSTAVLSVIAVGGLLFLRRYSTNG
;
A
#
# COMPACT_ATOMS: atom_id res chain seq x y z
N MET A 1 -16.01 43.89 -2.25
CA MET A 1 -15.91 42.43 -1.98
C MET A 1 -15.35 41.79 -3.23
N SER A 2 -14.09 41.35 -3.19
CA SER A 2 -13.38 40.71 -4.30
C SER A 2 -13.45 39.21 -4.10
N THR A 3 -14.20 38.52 -4.94
CA THR A 3 -14.20 37.05 -4.98
C THR A 3 -12.87 36.60 -5.58
N ARG A 4 -12.05 35.93 -4.76
CA ARG A 4 -10.89 35.21 -5.30
C ARG A 4 -11.41 34.12 -6.25
N PRO A 5 -10.89 34.00 -7.48
CA PRO A 5 -11.20 32.86 -8.32
C PRO A 5 -10.68 31.60 -7.63
N SER A 6 -11.54 30.59 -7.49
CA SER A 6 -11.12 29.24 -7.12
C SER A 6 -10.14 28.76 -8.19
N VAL A 7 -8.90 28.48 -7.80
CA VAL A 7 -8.00 27.71 -8.64
C VAL A 7 -8.66 26.34 -8.76
N ALA A 8 -9.16 26.01 -9.95
CA ALA A 8 -9.56 24.65 -10.25
C ALA A 8 -8.32 23.79 -10.04
N ALA A 9 -8.41 22.83 -9.10
CA ALA A 9 -7.43 21.76 -9.03
C ALA A 9 -7.41 21.12 -10.41
N THR A 10 -6.29 21.27 -11.13
CA THR A 10 -6.03 20.46 -12.31
C THR A 10 -6.10 19.02 -11.83
N SER A 11 -7.10 18.28 -12.29
CA SER A 11 -7.25 16.85 -12.03
C SER A 11 -5.99 16.15 -12.51
N GLY A 12 -5.04 15.96 -11.59
CA GLY A 12 -3.94 15.04 -11.78
C GLY A 12 -4.54 13.69 -12.13
N HIS A 13 -3.89 12.98 -13.04
CA HIS A 13 -4.32 11.63 -13.35
C HIS A 13 -4.22 10.81 -12.06
N ALA A 14 -5.29 10.09 -11.72
CA ALA A 14 -5.35 9.31 -10.50
C ALA A 14 -4.25 8.23 -10.47
N ALA A 15 -3.64 8.04 -9.30
CA ALA A 15 -2.51 7.16 -9.09
C ALA A 15 -2.89 5.72 -9.42
N PRO A 16 -2.10 5.01 -10.25
CA PRO A 16 -2.41 3.65 -10.56
C PRO A 16 -2.30 2.75 -9.34
N ILE A 17 -3.26 1.85 -9.18
CA ILE A 17 -3.31 0.89 -8.08
C ILE A 17 -3.05 -0.49 -8.65
N TYR A 18 -2.22 -1.28 -7.98
CA TYR A 18 -1.96 -2.66 -8.32
C TYR A 18 -2.57 -3.57 -7.27
N PHE A 19 -3.28 -4.61 -7.69
CA PHE A 19 -3.74 -5.68 -6.81
C PHE A 19 -3.18 -7.02 -7.26
N VAL A 20 -2.91 -7.89 -6.30
CA VAL A 20 -2.46 -9.27 -6.47
C VAL A 20 -3.47 -10.22 -5.85
N ASN A 21 -3.86 -11.26 -6.60
CA ASN A 21 -4.71 -12.32 -6.07
C ASN A 21 -3.92 -13.57 -5.63
N ASP A 22 -4.61 -14.52 -5.00
CA ASP A 22 -4.11 -15.76 -4.41
C ASP A 22 -3.52 -16.77 -5.40
N ILE A 23 -3.69 -16.54 -6.71
CA ILE A 23 -3.04 -17.30 -7.77
C ILE A 23 -2.01 -16.44 -8.56
N GLY A 24 -1.71 -15.24 -8.07
CA GLY A 24 -0.67 -14.37 -8.61
C GLY A 24 -1.05 -13.54 -9.83
N LEU A 25 -2.34 -13.37 -10.14
CA LEU A 25 -2.79 -12.40 -11.14
C LEU A 25 -2.55 -10.98 -10.62
N ILE A 26 -1.97 -10.14 -11.45
CA ILE A 26 -1.69 -8.74 -11.14
C ILE A 26 -2.54 -7.84 -12.04
N LYS A 27 -3.42 -7.05 -11.43
CA LYS A 27 -4.23 -6.06 -12.15
C LYS A 27 -3.87 -4.64 -11.76
N GLN A 28 -3.88 -3.76 -12.76
CA GLN A 28 -3.70 -2.32 -12.60
C GLN A 28 -5.03 -1.59 -12.78
N PHE A 29 -5.27 -0.59 -11.93
CA PHE A 29 -6.41 0.31 -11.94
C PHE A 29 -5.91 1.73 -12.08
N SER A 30 -6.71 2.59 -12.69
CA SER A 30 -6.39 4.01 -12.82
C SER A 30 -6.71 4.85 -11.58
N GLY A 31 -7.33 4.28 -10.54
CA GLY A 31 -7.73 4.99 -9.32
C GLY A 31 -8.91 4.32 -8.62
N ILE A 32 -9.50 5.00 -7.62
CA ILE A 32 -10.70 4.58 -6.88
C ILE A 32 -11.90 5.45 -7.31
N ASP A 33 -12.11 5.68 -8.61
CA ASP A 33 -13.24 6.50 -9.07
C ASP A 33 -14.59 5.72 -9.10
N THR A 34 -15.70 6.45 -9.21
CA THR A 34 -17.01 5.84 -9.44
C THR A 34 -17.05 5.12 -10.79
N GLY A 35 -16.93 3.79 -10.77
CA GLY A 35 -17.10 2.93 -11.95
C GLY A 35 -15.87 2.11 -12.33
N ALA A 36 -14.66 2.53 -11.93
CA ALA A 36 -13.48 1.68 -11.94
C ALA A 36 -13.55 0.69 -10.77
N HIS A 37 -14.41 -0.32 -10.88
CA HIS A 37 -14.54 -1.34 -9.85
C HIS A 37 -13.47 -2.41 -10.02
N PRO A 38 -12.52 -2.53 -9.08
CA PRO A 38 -11.50 -3.56 -9.16
C PRO A 38 -12.01 -4.99 -9.30
N VAL A 39 -13.29 -5.21 -8.94
CA VAL A 39 -14.01 -6.47 -9.10
C VAL A 39 -15.46 -6.18 -9.50
N THR A 40 -15.97 -6.92 -10.49
CA THR A 40 -17.38 -6.96 -10.84
C THR A 40 -17.85 -8.39 -10.62
N ALA A 41 -18.95 -8.56 -9.88
CA ALA A 41 -19.56 -9.87 -9.57
C ALA A 41 -18.66 -10.85 -8.78
N GLY A 42 -17.90 -10.36 -7.78
CA GLY A 42 -17.16 -11.21 -6.83
C GLY A 42 -15.99 -11.98 -7.46
N SER A 43 -15.53 -11.58 -8.63
CA SER A 43 -14.36 -12.19 -9.28
C SER A 43 -13.35 -11.12 -9.72
N PHE A 44 -12.14 -11.26 -9.19
CA PHE A 44 -10.94 -10.58 -9.70
C PHE A 44 -10.72 -10.82 -11.21
N ALA A 45 -11.37 -11.81 -11.83
CA ALA A 45 -11.23 -12.11 -13.26
C ALA A 45 -12.16 -11.31 -14.19
N ILE A 46 -13.32 -10.80 -13.73
CA ILE A 46 -14.39 -10.31 -14.63
C ILE A 46 -14.66 -8.78 -14.48
N GLY A 47 -14.14 -8.14 -13.44
CA GLY A 47 -14.25 -6.68 -13.23
C GLY A 47 -13.07 -5.87 -13.73
N ALA A 48 -13.18 -4.54 -13.59
CA ALA A 48 -12.33 -3.50 -14.17
C ALA A 48 -10.82 -3.70 -13.88
N GLY A 49 -10.01 -2.77 -14.37
CA GLY A 49 -8.56 -2.89 -14.35
C GLY A 49 -7.99 -3.82 -15.43
N VAL A 50 -6.73 -3.58 -15.75
CA VAL A 50 -6.01 -4.28 -16.81
C VAL A 50 -5.14 -5.36 -16.18
N LEU A 51 -5.26 -6.60 -16.63
CA LEU A 51 -4.29 -7.65 -16.28
C LEU A 51 -2.93 -7.26 -16.87
N VAL A 52 -1.96 -6.97 -16.00
CA VAL A 52 -0.63 -6.50 -16.39
C VAL A 52 0.45 -7.56 -16.27
N ALA A 53 0.25 -8.57 -15.42
CA ALA A 53 1.14 -9.71 -15.27
C ALA A 53 0.47 -10.88 -14.55
N THR A 54 1.11 -12.05 -14.63
CA THR A 54 0.77 -13.25 -13.83
C THR A 54 2.05 -13.82 -13.25
N VAL A 55 2.18 -13.78 -11.93
CA VAL A 55 3.33 -14.29 -11.17
C VAL A 55 2.81 -15.21 -10.06
N PRO A 56 2.69 -16.52 -10.30
CA PRO A 56 2.03 -17.44 -9.37
C PRO A 56 2.55 -17.37 -7.93
N ALA A 57 3.85 -17.18 -7.75
CA ALA A 57 4.48 -17.07 -6.44
C ALA A 57 3.96 -15.87 -5.61
N TYR A 58 3.46 -14.80 -6.24
CA TYR A 58 2.91 -13.66 -5.52
C TYR A 58 1.58 -13.98 -4.83
N GLY A 59 0.92 -15.09 -5.19
CA GLY A 59 -0.28 -15.59 -4.52
C GLY A 59 -0.05 -16.06 -3.08
N GLU A 60 1.20 -16.17 -2.64
CA GLU A 60 1.56 -16.61 -1.28
C GLU A 60 2.17 -15.47 -0.43
N TYR A 61 2.41 -14.29 -1.01
CA TYR A 61 2.95 -13.16 -0.28
C TYR A 61 1.92 -12.60 0.72
N GLN A 62 2.42 -12.05 1.82
CA GLN A 62 1.59 -11.53 2.90
C GLN A 62 1.18 -10.06 2.69
N GLY A 63 1.90 -9.33 1.85
CA GLY A 63 1.60 -7.93 1.55
C GLY A 63 2.63 -7.28 0.63
N PHE A 64 2.24 -6.19 -0.01
CA PHE A 64 3.06 -5.39 -0.92
C PHE A 64 2.81 -3.91 -0.66
N THR A 65 3.84 -3.09 -0.80
CA THR A 65 3.71 -1.64 -0.78
C THR A 65 4.67 -0.94 -1.74
N TYR A 66 4.35 0.29 -2.12
CA TYR A 66 5.21 1.15 -2.91
C TYR A 66 5.91 2.16 -2.01
N ALA A 67 7.23 2.13 -2.00
CA ALA A 67 8.03 3.07 -1.24
C ALA A 67 8.12 4.42 -1.97
N PRO A 68 8.27 5.53 -1.24
CA PRO A 68 8.36 6.88 -1.83
C PRO A 68 9.59 7.06 -2.74
N THR A 69 10.60 6.20 -2.58
CA THR A 69 11.84 6.19 -3.36
C THR A 69 11.72 5.41 -4.69
N GLY A 70 10.59 4.73 -4.90
CA GLY A 70 10.22 4.12 -6.17
C GLY A 70 10.23 2.59 -6.20
N GLU A 71 10.67 1.96 -5.11
CA GLU A 71 10.76 0.52 -4.92
C GLU A 71 9.39 -0.10 -4.58
N VAL A 72 9.23 -1.38 -4.88
CA VAL A 72 8.15 -2.20 -4.33
C VAL A 72 8.73 -3.03 -3.21
N ILE A 73 8.20 -2.88 -2.00
CA ILE A 73 8.58 -3.66 -0.81
C ILE A 73 7.48 -4.68 -0.53
N ALA A 74 7.85 -5.89 -0.13
CA ALA A 74 6.87 -6.93 0.18
C ALA A 74 7.32 -7.83 1.31
N VAL A 75 6.37 -8.58 1.85
CA VAL A 75 6.62 -9.67 2.80
C VAL A 75 6.37 -11.00 2.11
N ASN A 76 7.42 -11.80 1.97
CA ASN A 76 7.34 -13.10 1.31
C ASN A 76 6.64 -14.15 2.20
N PRO A 77 6.32 -15.35 1.68
CA PRO A 77 5.62 -16.38 2.45
C PRO A 77 6.40 -16.85 3.70
N GLY A 78 7.73 -16.74 3.67
CA GLY A 78 8.60 -17.05 4.80
C GLY A 78 8.67 -15.95 5.87
N GLY A 79 8.11 -14.76 5.60
CA GLY A 79 8.16 -13.62 6.51
C GLY A 79 9.37 -12.70 6.33
N ASP A 80 10.15 -12.87 5.26
CA ASP A 80 11.23 -11.92 4.93
C ASP A 80 10.65 -10.66 4.29
N ILE A 81 11.30 -9.54 4.57
CA ILE A 81 11.07 -8.28 3.85
C ILE A 81 12.00 -8.26 2.64
N VAL A 82 11.40 -8.11 1.46
CA VAL A 82 12.11 -8.10 0.17
C VAL A 82 11.75 -6.86 -0.63
N GLU A 83 12.63 -6.44 -1.54
CA GLU A 83 12.41 -5.29 -2.42
C GLU A 83 12.68 -5.59 -3.89
N TRP A 84 11.94 -4.90 -4.76
CA TRP A 84 12.26 -4.69 -6.16
C TRP A 84 12.54 -3.21 -6.40
N THR A 85 13.53 -2.94 -7.24
CA THR A 85 13.97 -1.57 -7.55
C THR A 85 12.89 -0.66 -8.14
N ASN A 86 11.82 -1.24 -8.71
CA ASN A 86 10.64 -0.53 -9.21
C ASN A 86 9.52 -1.51 -9.60
N VAL A 87 8.37 -0.94 -9.97
CA VAL A 87 7.19 -1.68 -10.45
C VAL A 87 7.50 -2.55 -11.66
N ASN A 88 8.36 -2.12 -12.60
CA ASN A 88 8.69 -2.95 -13.77
C ASN A 88 9.51 -4.18 -13.38
N ALA A 89 10.45 -4.04 -12.45
CA ALA A 89 11.23 -5.16 -11.93
C ALA A 89 10.32 -6.16 -11.17
N TRP A 90 9.35 -5.64 -10.41
CA TRP A 90 8.32 -6.43 -9.73
C TRP A 90 7.39 -7.15 -10.73
N LEU A 91 6.81 -6.46 -11.72
CA LEU A 91 5.96 -7.06 -12.75
C LEU A 91 6.69 -8.13 -13.58
N ALA A 92 8.00 -7.95 -13.81
CA ALA A 92 8.84 -8.93 -14.49
C ALA A 92 9.24 -10.11 -13.60
N ASN A 93 8.85 -10.13 -12.32
CA ASN A 93 9.28 -11.08 -11.31
C ASN A 93 10.82 -11.25 -11.30
N SER A 94 11.53 -10.12 -11.36
CA SER A 94 12.98 -10.12 -11.19
C SER A 94 13.33 -10.63 -9.79
N THR A 95 14.54 -11.15 -9.59
CA THR A 95 14.98 -11.56 -8.26
C THR A 95 14.98 -10.34 -7.32
N PRO A 96 14.19 -10.34 -6.23
CA PRO A 96 14.22 -9.25 -5.28
C PRO A 96 15.46 -9.31 -4.39
N THR A 97 15.79 -8.18 -3.78
CA THR A 97 16.79 -8.12 -2.70
C THR A 97 16.11 -8.40 -1.36
N THR A 98 16.65 -9.30 -0.56
CA THR A 98 16.19 -9.46 0.84
C THR A 98 16.77 -8.34 1.69
N LEU A 99 15.91 -7.54 2.31
CA LEU A 99 16.29 -6.46 3.22
C LEU A 99 16.45 -6.94 4.66
N ALA A 100 15.51 -7.76 5.11
CA ALA A 100 15.56 -8.37 6.44
C ALA A 100 14.87 -9.73 6.40
N ALA A 101 15.45 -10.71 7.10
CA ALA A 101 14.95 -12.07 7.14
C ALA A 101 14.08 -12.32 8.38
N ASP A 102 13.08 -13.19 8.24
CA ASP A 102 12.23 -13.71 9.33
C ASP A 102 11.53 -12.64 10.20
N VAL A 103 11.24 -11.46 9.65
CA VAL A 103 10.62 -10.35 10.40
C VAL A 103 9.17 -10.69 10.75
N PHE A 104 8.43 -11.23 9.78
CA PHE A 104 7.02 -11.64 9.87
C PHE A 104 6.84 -13.15 9.71
N ALA A 105 7.82 -13.93 10.19
CA ALA A 105 7.75 -15.39 10.17
C ALA A 105 6.84 -15.92 11.29
N ASP A 106 6.00 -16.91 11.00
CA ASP A 106 5.22 -17.64 12.01
C ASP A 106 6.07 -18.69 12.74
N LYS A 107 6.92 -18.20 13.64
CA LYS A 107 7.79 -19.03 14.48
C LYS A 107 7.02 -19.85 15.51
N GLY A 108 5.74 -19.54 15.75
CA GLY A 108 4.87 -20.24 16.70
C GLY A 108 4.26 -21.52 16.13
N ASN A 109 3.98 -21.57 14.82
CA ASN A 109 3.44 -22.76 14.16
C ASN A 109 4.50 -23.67 13.52
N GLY A 110 5.76 -23.22 13.45
CA GLY A 110 6.87 -23.97 12.83
C GLY A 110 7.22 -23.53 11.41
N ASN A 111 6.68 -22.38 10.95
CA ASN A 111 7.09 -21.74 9.70
C ASN A 111 8.18 -20.70 9.97
N GLY A 112 9.43 -21.05 9.60
CA GLY A 112 10.62 -20.21 9.73
C GLY A 112 11.73 -20.84 10.58
N PRO A 113 12.99 -20.41 10.45
CA PRO A 113 14.08 -20.91 11.27
C PRO A 113 13.85 -20.55 12.74
N ALA A 114 13.94 -21.54 13.63
CA ALA A 114 13.79 -21.38 15.08
C ALA A 114 14.85 -20.48 15.77
N GLY A 115 15.69 -19.75 15.01
CA GLY A 115 16.94 -19.14 15.48
C GLY A 115 17.19 -17.68 15.11
N GLY A 116 16.18 -16.93 14.62
CA GLY A 116 16.33 -15.49 14.40
C GLY A 116 16.16 -14.69 15.70
N ASN A 117 17.08 -13.75 15.98
CA ASN A 117 17.08 -12.90 17.20
C ASN A 117 15.85 -11.99 17.37
N ASN A 118 15.03 -11.83 16.33
CA ASN A 118 13.72 -11.20 16.44
C ASN A 118 12.69 -12.30 16.60
N ALA A 119 12.01 -12.38 17.74
CA ALA A 119 10.77 -13.14 17.80
C ALA A 119 9.86 -12.56 16.69
N GLY A 120 9.57 -13.37 15.67
CA GLY A 120 8.82 -12.93 14.50
C GLY A 120 7.50 -12.31 14.95
N ALA A 121 7.08 -11.25 14.27
CA ALA A 121 5.87 -10.50 14.58
C ALA A 121 4.57 -11.34 14.47
N GLY A 122 4.64 -12.54 13.89
CA GLY A 122 3.49 -13.23 13.30
C GLY A 122 3.36 -12.90 11.82
N THR A 123 2.43 -13.57 11.15
CA THR A 123 2.06 -13.22 9.77
C THR A 123 1.23 -11.92 9.75
N ILE A 124 1.00 -11.37 8.56
CA ILE A 124 0.27 -10.12 8.36
C ILE A 124 -0.77 -10.22 7.24
N HIS A 125 -1.78 -9.37 7.33
CA HIS A 125 -2.80 -9.12 6.31
C HIS A 125 -2.52 -7.81 5.57
N GLY A 126 -1.34 -7.71 4.94
CA GLY A 126 -0.95 -6.54 4.17
C GLY A 126 0.15 -5.69 4.80
N LEU A 127 0.80 -4.92 3.93
CA LEU A 127 1.86 -3.96 4.25
C LEU A 127 1.57 -2.68 3.50
N SER A 128 1.79 -1.53 4.12
CA SER A 128 1.54 -0.23 3.49
C SER A 128 2.51 0.82 3.96
N TYR A 129 3.05 1.59 3.03
CA TYR A 129 3.67 2.88 3.29
C TYR A 129 2.56 3.92 3.48
N ASP A 130 2.59 4.64 4.59
CA ASP A 130 1.65 5.71 4.88
C ASP A 130 2.25 7.05 4.43
N GLY A 131 1.75 7.58 3.31
CA GLY A 131 2.21 8.85 2.76
C GLY A 131 1.97 10.06 3.67
N ASN A 132 1.04 9.95 4.63
CA ASN A 132 0.74 11.04 5.56
C ASN A 132 1.79 11.13 6.70
N THR A 133 2.25 9.99 7.21
CA THR A 133 3.23 9.94 8.30
C THR A 133 4.67 9.76 7.81
N GLY A 134 4.86 9.24 6.59
CA GLY A 134 6.15 8.82 6.06
C GLY A 134 6.64 7.46 6.62
N GLY A 135 5.79 6.78 7.39
CA GLY A 135 6.06 5.49 8.00
C GLY A 135 5.47 4.32 7.23
N TYR A 136 5.43 3.16 7.87
CA TYR A 136 4.76 1.96 7.38
C TYR A 136 3.73 1.47 8.38
N TYR A 137 2.74 0.72 7.92
CA TYR A 137 1.86 -0.02 8.79
C TYR A 137 1.52 -1.38 8.19
N VAL A 138 1.23 -2.33 9.08
CA VAL A 138 0.75 -3.67 8.75
C VAL A 138 -0.51 -3.96 9.55
N THR A 139 -1.36 -4.82 9.00
CA THR A 139 -2.42 -5.47 9.77
C THR A 139 -1.90 -6.80 10.27
N LEU A 140 -1.94 -7.05 11.58
CA LEU A 140 -1.45 -8.29 12.16
C LEU A 140 -2.42 -9.45 11.91
N GLU A 141 -1.90 -10.63 11.58
CA GLU A 141 -2.67 -11.87 11.51
C GLU A 141 -2.44 -12.69 12.79
N GLY A 142 -3.53 -13.07 13.45
CA GLY A 142 -3.54 -14.01 14.59
C GLY A 142 -3.37 -13.42 16.00
N ASP A 143 -3.65 -14.27 17.00
CA ASP A 143 -3.50 -13.97 18.43
C ASP A 143 -2.04 -14.24 18.84
N THR A 144 -1.17 -13.27 18.56
CA THR A 144 0.25 -13.36 18.91
C THR A 144 0.53 -12.63 20.22
N ALA A 145 1.70 -12.89 20.82
CA ALA A 145 2.18 -12.11 21.96
C ALA A 145 2.35 -10.59 21.66
N TYR A 146 2.16 -10.16 20.42
CA TYR A 146 2.47 -8.82 19.93
C TYR A 146 1.25 -8.06 19.35
N GLY A 147 0.06 -8.65 19.41
CA GLY A 147 -1.19 -8.08 18.92
C GLY A 147 -2.21 -9.17 18.56
N GLY A 148 -3.49 -8.80 18.58
CA GLY A 148 -4.58 -9.62 18.10
C GLY A 148 -4.78 -9.52 16.59
N ASP A 149 -5.54 -10.47 16.05
CA ASP A 149 -5.91 -10.49 14.63
C ASP A 149 -6.63 -9.19 14.24
N GLY A 150 -6.10 -8.50 13.23
CA GLY A 150 -6.64 -7.23 12.75
C GLY A 150 -6.05 -5.98 13.41
N ASP A 151 -5.26 -6.12 14.47
CA ASP A 151 -4.54 -4.99 15.08
C ASP A 151 -3.59 -4.34 14.07
N ILE A 152 -3.42 -3.02 14.18
CA ILE A 152 -2.52 -2.28 13.30
C ILE A 152 -1.20 -2.05 14.02
N ARG A 153 -0.09 -2.44 13.39
CA ARG A 153 1.24 -2.07 13.85
C ARG A 153 1.83 -1.01 12.94
N GLU A 154 2.22 0.10 13.53
CA GLU A 154 2.80 1.27 12.85
C GLU A 154 4.31 1.35 13.10
N TYR A 155 5.07 1.63 12.05
CA TYR A 155 6.52 1.80 12.06
C TYR A 155 6.84 3.21 11.58
N ALA A 156 7.62 3.96 12.35
CA ALA A 156 7.94 5.35 12.00
C ALA A 156 8.90 5.45 10.81
N SER A 157 9.60 4.36 10.47
CA SER A 157 10.60 4.32 9.41
C SER A 157 10.74 2.93 8.80
N LEU A 158 11.49 2.83 7.69
CA LEU A 158 11.89 1.53 7.13
C LEU A 158 12.78 0.76 8.11
N ASP A 159 13.71 1.43 8.80
CA ASP A 159 14.56 0.78 9.79
C ASP A 159 13.72 0.12 10.89
N ASP A 160 12.69 0.82 11.40
CA ASP A 160 11.77 0.26 12.40
C ASP A 160 11.01 -0.96 11.87
N LEU A 161 10.60 -0.94 10.60
CA LEU A 161 9.96 -2.08 9.94
C LEU A 161 10.93 -3.26 9.85
N LEU A 162 12.17 -3.04 9.39
CA LEU A 162 13.19 -4.08 9.23
C LEU A 162 13.61 -4.72 10.57
N THR A 163 13.54 -3.96 11.67
CA THR A 163 13.83 -4.47 13.03
C THR A 163 12.60 -4.83 13.85
N ASN A 164 11.39 -4.66 13.29
CA ASN A 164 10.11 -4.86 13.97
C ASN A 164 9.98 -4.11 15.32
N THR A 165 10.32 -2.82 15.35
CA THR A 165 10.25 -1.94 16.53
C THR A 165 9.03 -1.01 16.53
N GLY A 166 7.98 -1.39 15.81
CA GLY A 166 6.75 -0.62 15.68
C GLY A 166 5.87 -0.60 16.93
N THR A 167 4.84 0.24 16.91
CA THR A 167 3.81 0.33 17.96
C THR A 167 2.53 -0.33 17.49
N THR A 168 1.98 -1.25 18.29
CA THR A 168 0.69 -1.90 18.00
C THR A 168 -0.45 -1.10 18.63
N THR A 169 -1.47 -0.80 17.83
CA THR A 169 -2.74 -0.23 18.25
C THR A 169 -3.84 -1.27 18.04
N ALA A 170 -4.60 -1.56 19.10
CA ALA A 170 -5.70 -2.51 19.04
C ALA A 170 -6.79 -2.01 18.10
N SER A 171 -7.22 -2.85 17.17
CA SER A 171 -8.22 -2.52 16.16
C SER A 171 -9.53 -3.23 16.43
N SER A 172 -10.65 -2.61 16.06
CA SER A 172 -11.96 -3.25 16.09
C SER A 172 -12.22 -4.14 14.85
N TYR A 173 -11.34 -4.07 13.86
CA TYR A 173 -11.46 -4.78 12.59
C TYR A 173 -10.74 -6.12 12.64
N GLY A 174 -11.46 -7.19 12.99
CA GLY A 174 -10.95 -8.57 12.85
C GLY A 174 -11.16 -9.13 11.45
N GLY A 175 -10.27 -10.03 11.02
CA GLY A 175 -10.40 -10.77 9.76
C GLY A 175 -10.15 -9.96 8.49
N ASN A 176 -9.38 -8.88 8.55
CA ASN A 176 -8.97 -8.12 7.36
C ASN A 176 -8.14 -9.01 6.42
N LEU A 177 -8.28 -8.84 5.12
CA LEU A 177 -7.59 -9.66 4.12
C LEU A 177 -6.39 -8.94 3.51
N LEU A 178 -6.43 -7.60 3.45
CA LEU A 178 -5.32 -6.74 3.06
C LEU A 178 -5.61 -5.29 3.49
N ASN A 179 -4.55 -4.48 3.52
CA ASN A 179 -4.61 -3.02 3.60
C ASN A 179 -3.72 -2.37 2.53
N PHE A 180 -4.08 -1.15 2.10
CA PHE A 180 -3.22 -0.28 1.28
C PHE A 180 -3.51 1.20 1.56
N TYR A 181 -2.49 2.04 1.37
CA TYR A 181 -2.62 3.49 1.38
C TYR A 181 -2.75 4.03 -0.04
N TYR A 182 -3.60 5.04 -0.22
CA TYR A 182 -3.87 5.71 -1.48
C TYR A 182 -3.83 7.22 -1.30
N GLY A 183 -2.77 7.87 -1.77
CA GLY A 183 -2.47 9.28 -1.46
C GLY A 183 -3.21 10.33 -2.30
N ASP A 184 -3.90 9.94 -3.37
CA ASP A 184 -4.47 10.90 -4.33
C ASP A 184 -5.83 11.48 -3.93
N GLU A 185 -6.43 10.97 -2.83
CA GLU A 185 -7.66 11.48 -2.22
C GLU A 185 -8.88 11.59 -3.17
N ASP A 186 -8.85 10.91 -4.32
CA ASP A 186 -9.90 11.01 -5.35
C ASP A 186 -11.08 10.06 -5.10
N ALA A 187 -10.97 9.19 -4.10
CA ALA A 187 -11.97 8.21 -3.76
C ALA A 187 -13.30 8.92 -3.39
N PRO A 188 -14.43 8.57 -4.05
CA PRO A 188 -15.70 9.22 -3.80
C PRO A 188 -16.24 8.84 -2.41
N GLY A 189 -17.13 9.66 -1.85
CA GLY A 189 -17.97 9.18 -0.75
C GLY A 189 -18.99 8.20 -1.30
N SER A 190 -18.98 6.95 -0.83
CA SER A 190 -19.95 5.92 -1.23
C SER A 190 -20.65 5.22 -0.07
N ALA A 191 -20.19 5.48 1.17
CA ALA A 191 -20.88 5.03 2.37
C ALA A 191 -22.22 5.77 2.56
N ALA A 192 -23.12 5.18 3.35
CA ALA A 192 -24.35 5.85 3.73
C ALA A 192 -24.05 7.05 4.65
N ALA A 193 -24.88 8.10 4.54
CA ALA A 193 -24.84 9.23 5.46
C ALA A 193 -24.85 8.74 6.93
N PRO A 194 -24.07 9.37 7.83
CA PRO A 194 -23.40 10.66 7.69
C PRO A 194 -21.97 10.62 7.09
N ASN A 195 -21.48 9.47 6.63
CA ASN A 195 -20.09 9.31 6.23
C ASN A 195 -19.89 9.37 4.70
N ASP A 196 -20.83 9.96 3.95
CA ASP A 196 -20.78 10.12 2.49
C ASP A 196 -19.78 11.21 2.06
N ILE A 197 -18.55 11.13 2.55
CA ILE A 197 -17.49 12.12 2.36
C ILE A 197 -16.43 11.53 1.43
N ALA A 198 -16.01 12.29 0.41
CA ALA A 198 -14.90 11.91 -0.45
C ALA A 198 -13.53 12.03 0.25
N GLY A 199 -12.50 11.43 -0.34
CA GLY A 199 -11.12 11.54 0.14
C GLY A 199 -10.68 10.43 1.09
N ALA A 200 -11.16 9.20 0.89
CA ALA A 200 -10.59 8.06 1.60
C ALA A 200 -9.13 7.82 1.13
N ASN A 201 -8.22 7.61 2.09
CA ASN A 201 -6.81 7.31 1.85
C ASN A 201 -6.40 5.93 2.36
N TYR A 202 -7.05 5.47 3.42
CA TYR A 202 -6.72 4.21 4.10
C TYR A 202 -7.74 3.19 3.67
N PHE A 203 -7.29 2.18 2.93
CA PHE A 203 -8.16 1.16 2.39
C PHE A 203 -7.83 -0.20 2.96
N GLN A 204 -8.86 -1.01 3.04
CA GLN A 204 -8.73 -2.42 3.38
C GLN A 204 -9.76 -3.25 2.65
N ILE A 205 -9.54 -4.56 2.68
CA ILE A 205 -10.59 -5.52 2.40
C ILE A 205 -10.95 -6.20 3.71
N GLY A 206 -12.15 -5.93 4.21
CA GLY A 206 -12.66 -6.56 5.42
C GLY A 206 -12.90 -8.06 5.23
N GLY A 207 -13.11 -8.81 6.32
CA GLY A 207 -13.32 -10.28 6.24
C GLY A 207 -14.56 -10.72 5.48
N ASN A 208 -15.50 -9.81 5.24
CA ASN A 208 -16.65 -10.02 4.35
C ASN A 208 -16.31 -9.80 2.85
N GLY A 209 -15.06 -9.47 2.53
CA GLY A 209 -14.57 -9.17 1.20
C GLY A 209 -14.93 -7.77 0.69
N THR A 210 -15.42 -6.85 1.53
CA THR A 210 -15.77 -5.48 1.08
C THR A 210 -14.53 -4.62 1.01
N LEU A 211 -14.36 -3.86 -0.07
CA LEU A 211 -13.34 -2.79 -0.10
C LEU A 211 -13.90 -1.59 0.66
N GLU A 212 -13.26 -1.29 1.79
CA GLU A 212 -13.64 -0.21 2.68
C GLU A 212 -12.55 0.85 2.67
N GLY A 213 -12.94 2.11 2.74
CA GLY A 213 -12.01 3.24 2.78
C GLY A 213 -12.33 4.24 3.89
N HIS A 214 -11.29 4.79 4.49
CA HIS A 214 -11.30 5.74 5.60
C HIS A 214 -10.43 6.94 5.29
N GLN A 215 -10.81 8.11 5.81
CA GLN A 215 -10.04 9.34 5.63
C GLN A 215 -8.75 9.34 6.45
N THR A 216 -8.78 8.74 7.65
CA THR A 216 -7.62 8.68 8.54
C THR A 216 -7.34 7.25 9.00
N LEU A 217 -6.08 6.98 9.34
CA LEU A 217 -5.69 5.71 9.95
C LEU A 217 -6.37 5.50 11.31
N ALA A 218 -6.60 6.59 12.05
CA ALA A 218 -7.32 6.52 13.33
C ALA A 218 -8.78 6.09 13.14
N ASP A 219 -9.47 6.61 12.12
CA ASP A 219 -10.83 6.18 11.76
C ASP A 219 -10.84 4.71 11.33
N TYR A 220 -9.83 4.31 10.54
CA TYR A 220 -9.62 2.93 10.13
C TYR A 220 -9.48 2.00 11.35
N ILE A 221 -8.63 2.33 12.33
CA ILE A 221 -8.45 1.52 13.54
C ILE A 221 -9.74 1.47 14.40
N ALA A 222 -10.45 2.61 14.51
CA ALA A 222 -11.48 2.80 15.51
C ALA A 222 -12.77 2.02 15.25
N SER A 223 -13.28 1.95 14.01
CA SER A 223 -14.58 1.30 13.75
C SER A 223 -14.92 1.02 12.28
N PRO A 224 -15.60 -0.11 11.98
CA PRO A 224 -16.38 -0.29 10.75
C PRO A 224 -17.35 0.82 10.39
N GLY A 225 -17.85 1.52 11.40
CA GLY A 225 -18.85 2.59 11.25
C GLY A 225 -18.28 3.93 10.81
N SER A 226 -16.96 4.10 10.70
CA SER A 226 -16.31 5.36 10.27
C SER A 226 -15.95 5.37 8.77
N ARG A 227 -16.16 4.25 8.06
CA ARG A 227 -15.85 4.16 6.63
C ARG A 227 -16.63 5.21 5.83
N THR A 228 -15.94 5.79 4.87
CA THR A 228 -16.45 6.80 3.94
C THR A 228 -16.63 6.25 2.53
N TYR A 229 -15.90 5.18 2.22
CA TYR A 229 -16.02 4.40 1.02
C TYR A 229 -16.40 2.96 1.36
N ASP A 230 -17.35 2.41 0.62
CA ASP A 230 -17.83 1.03 0.69
C ASP A 230 -18.13 0.54 -0.73
N LEU A 231 -17.44 -0.51 -1.15
CA LEU A 231 -17.71 -1.22 -2.39
C LEU A 231 -17.95 -2.71 -2.13
N GLN A 232 -19.16 -3.14 -2.52
CA GLN A 232 -19.69 -4.51 -2.46
C GLN A 232 -18.69 -5.56 -3.00
N PRO A 233 -18.80 -6.84 -2.57
CA PRO A 233 -17.63 -7.65 -2.24
C PRO A 233 -16.71 -8.00 -3.42
N PHE A 234 -15.42 -7.93 -3.12
CA PHE A 234 -14.26 -8.28 -3.93
C PHE A 234 -14.04 -9.78 -4.14
N GLY A 235 -14.80 -10.64 -3.47
CA GLY A 235 -14.51 -12.07 -3.42
C GLY A 235 -13.28 -12.38 -2.55
N ALA A 236 -13.21 -13.61 -2.05
CA ALA A 236 -12.03 -14.08 -1.32
C ALA A 236 -10.87 -14.34 -2.30
N GLY A 237 -9.64 -14.11 -1.86
CA GLY A 237 -8.44 -14.45 -2.64
C GLY A 237 -7.59 -13.27 -3.09
N LEU A 238 -7.56 -12.14 -2.39
CA LEU A 238 -6.52 -11.13 -2.57
C LEU A 238 -5.38 -11.31 -1.57
N ARG A 239 -4.19 -10.87 -1.97
CA ARG A 239 -2.94 -11.00 -1.20
C ARG A 239 -2.24 -9.69 -0.90
N GLY A 240 -2.50 -8.67 -1.71
CA GLY A 240 -2.03 -7.33 -1.42
C GLY A 240 -2.39 -6.37 -2.53
N GLY A 241 -2.19 -5.10 -2.22
CA GLY A 241 -2.26 -4.05 -3.21
C GLY A 241 -1.52 -2.81 -2.75
N PHE A 242 -1.20 -1.96 -3.69
CA PHE A 242 -0.55 -0.68 -3.42
C PHE A 242 -0.87 0.31 -4.53
N ALA A 243 -0.89 1.58 -4.15
CA ALA A 243 -0.92 2.67 -5.10
C ALA A 243 0.50 3.12 -5.46
N VAL A 244 0.69 3.56 -6.69
CA VAL A 244 1.91 4.22 -7.14
C VAL A 244 1.57 5.69 -7.31
N PRO A 245 1.89 6.55 -6.33
CA PRO A 245 1.60 7.97 -6.44
C PRO A 245 2.25 8.55 -7.70
N GLU A 246 1.55 9.45 -8.39
CA GLU A 246 2.18 10.22 -9.46
C GLU A 246 3.40 10.96 -8.87
N PRO A 247 4.56 10.98 -9.56
CA PRO A 247 5.70 11.74 -9.11
C PRO A 247 5.28 13.20 -8.99
N SER A 248 5.20 13.70 -7.75
CA SER A 248 4.82 15.09 -7.52
C SER A 248 5.73 15.99 -8.35
N THR A 249 5.13 16.84 -9.19
CA THR A 249 5.85 17.77 -10.07
C THR A 249 6.81 18.70 -9.32
N ALA A 250 6.74 18.73 -7.98
CA ALA A 250 7.65 19.43 -7.09
C ALA A 250 9.12 18.95 -7.19
N VAL A 251 9.39 17.68 -7.51
CA VAL A 251 10.77 17.13 -7.53
C VAL A 251 11.55 17.51 -8.80
N LEU A 252 10.86 17.79 -9.92
CA LEU A 252 11.50 18.18 -11.18
C LEU A 252 12.07 19.62 -11.16
N SER A 253 11.67 20.46 -10.21
CA SER A 253 12.14 21.85 -10.09
C SER A 253 13.56 21.97 -9.49
N VAL A 254 14.07 20.96 -8.78
CA VAL A 254 15.35 21.06 -8.08
C VAL A 254 16.54 20.64 -8.96
N ILE A 255 16.33 19.77 -9.95
CA ILE A 255 17.43 19.31 -10.84
C ILE A 255 17.72 20.34 -11.95
N ALA A 256 16.74 21.16 -12.36
CA ALA A 256 16.93 22.13 -13.44
C ALA A 256 17.74 23.39 -13.03
N VAL A 257 17.90 23.69 -11.73
CA VAL A 257 18.58 24.91 -11.26
C VAL A 257 20.09 24.69 -10.97
N GLY A 258 20.53 23.43 -10.82
CA GLY A 258 21.95 23.11 -10.55
C GLY A 258 22.87 23.06 -11.78
N GLY A 259 22.31 23.01 -13.00
CA GLY A 259 23.08 22.74 -14.23
C GLY A 259 23.57 23.97 -15.01
N LEU A 260 23.25 25.20 -14.59
CA LEU A 260 23.48 26.40 -15.40
C LEU A 260 24.47 27.40 -14.77
N LEU A 261 25.60 26.92 -14.22
CA LEU A 261 26.61 27.83 -13.67
C LEU A 261 28.07 27.35 -13.82
N PHE A 262 28.43 26.70 -14.94
CA PHE A 262 29.84 26.56 -15.32
C PHE A 262 30.05 26.56 -16.85
N LEU A 263 29.82 27.72 -17.48
CA LEU A 263 30.48 28.04 -18.75
C LEU A 263 30.79 29.53 -18.81
N ARG A 264 31.96 29.92 -18.30
CA ARG A 264 32.61 31.16 -18.73
C ARG A 264 34.13 30.99 -18.86
N ARG A 265 34.51 30.73 -20.11
CA ARG A 265 35.74 31.15 -20.83
C ARG A 265 37.09 30.69 -20.29
N TYR A 266 37.61 29.62 -20.88
CA TYR A 266 38.96 29.65 -21.44
C TYR A 266 38.86 30.02 -22.92
N SER A 267 39.34 31.22 -23.28
CA SER A 267 39.64 31.60 -24.65
C SER A 267 41.15 31.43 -24.82
N THR A 268 41.56 30.39 -25.54
CA THR A 268 42.88 30.33 -26.16
C THR A 268 42.84 31.02 -27.52
N ASN A 269 43.92 31.75 -27.81
CA ASN A 269 44.52 32.07 -29.13
C ASN A 269 44.71 33.58 -29.37
N GLY A 270 45.99 33.98 -29.44
CA GLY A 270 46.48 35.30 -29.81
C GLY A 270 47.69 35.70 -28.97
#